data_AF-A0A2I0QMZ3-F1
#
_entry.id   AF-A0A2I0QMZ3-F1
#
_cell.length_a   1.000
_cell.length_b   1.000
_cell.length_c   1.000
_cell.angle_alpha   90.00
_cell.angle_beta   90.00
_cell.angle_gamma   90.00
#
_symmetry.space_group_name_H-M   'P 1'
#
loop_
_entity.id
_entity.type
_entity.pdbx_description
1 polymer ?
#
loop_
_entity_poly.entity_id
_entity_poly.type
_entity_poly.pdbx_seq_one_letter_code
_entity_poly.pdbx_strand_id
1 'polypeptide(L)'
;MNNLLKSKEVIWKFLRVKDKDKNLNANSGKYETYECGEIAVGNPKFSNVSFKYYIYALMFVVFDIEAVFLFPWAVEFTNLGLLGYAEAMLFIALILVALIYAINKNFLKWTD
;
A
#
# COMPACT_ATOMS: atom_id res chain seq x y z
N MET A 1 26.09 49.82 -37.53
CA MET A 1 26.29 48.55 -36.80
C MET A 1 25.89 48.62 -35.31
N ASN A 2 25.04 49.57 -34.90
CA ASN A 2 24.78 49.85 -33.46
C ASN A 2 23.43 49.34 -32.93
N ASN A 3 22.49 48.98 -33.81
CA ASN A 3 21.16 48.53 -33.40
C ASN A 3 21.09 47.02 -33.11
N LEU A 4 21.96 46.21 -33.73
CA LEU A 4 22.02 44.77 -33.49
C LEU A 4 22.64 44.42 -32.12
N LEU A 5 23.62 45.21 -31.67
CA LEU A 5 24.23 45.04 -30.34
C LEU A 5 23.26 45.45 -29.22
N LYS A 6 22.48 46.51 -29.44
CA LYS A 6 21.45 46.97 -28.50
C LYS A 6 20.31 45.95 -28.35
N SER A 7 19.93 45.30 -29.46
CA SER A 7 18.92 44.21 -29.45
C SER A 7 19.41 42.97 -28.71
N LYS A 8 20.69 42.59 -28.89
CA LYS A 8 21.30 41.47 -28.15
C LYS A 8 21.29 41.74 -26.65
N GLU A 9 21.67 42.92 -26.16
CA GLU A 9 21.59 43.26 -24.73
C GLU A 9 20.18 43.10 -24.13
N VAL A 10 19.14 43.46 -24.89
CA VAL A 10 17.74 43.29 -24.45
C VAL A 10 17.36 41.81 -24.41
N ILE A 11 17.76 41.03 -25.42
CA ILE A 11 17.52 39.59 -25.47
C ILE A 11 18.31 38.87 -24.37
N TRP A 12 19.57 39.25 -24.11
CA TRP A 12 20.38 38.70 -23.02
C TRP A 12 19.93 39.16 -21.64
N LYS A 13 19.18 40.26 -21.53
CA LYS A 13 18.52 40.69 -20.29
C LYS A 13 17.22 39.91 -20.06
N PHE A 14 16.52 39.52 -21.12
CA PHE A 14 15.28 38.75 -21.07
C PHE A 14 15.51 37.23 -20.93
N LEU A 15 16.51 36.69 -21.65
CA LEU A 15 16.99 35.30 -21.56
C LEU A 15 17.90 35.06 -20.35
N ARG A 16 18.17 36.08 -19.55
CA ARG A 16 18.77 35.90 -18.23
C ARG A 16 17.74 35.21 -17.36
N VAL A 17 17.60 33.89 -17.53
CA VAL A 17 17.12 33.01 -16.48
C VAL A 17 17.88 33.46 -15.25
N LYS A 18 17.13 34.05 -14.34
CA LYS A 18 17.63 34.63 -13.12
C LYS A 18 17.99 33.44 -12.25
N ASP A 19 19.15 32.85 -12.53
CA ASP A 19 19.77 31.79 -11.71
C ASP A 19 20.40 32.45 -10.47
N LYS A 20 19.67 33.41 -9.89
CA LYS A 20 20.15 34.33 -8.85
C LYS A 20 19.44 34.01 -7.55
N ASP A 21 19.41 32.71 -7.26
CA ASP A 21 18.93 32.11 -6.03
C ASP A 21 19.28 30.62 -6.01
N LYS A 22 20.54 30.28 -6.35
CA LYS A 22 21.24 29.19 -5.65
C LYS A 22 21.49 29.59 -4.19
N ASN A 23 20.43 29.90 -3.48
CA ASN A 23 20.42 29.84 -2.02
C ASN A 23 20.36 28.35 -1.69
N LEU A 24 21.39 27.85 -1.01
CA LEU A 24 21.58 26.45 -0.59
C LEU A 24 20.52 25.95 0.42
N ASN A 25 19.34 26.57 0.45
CA ASN A 25 18.22 26.29 1.35
C ASN A 25 16.84 26.49 0.67
N ALA A 26 16.75 26.65 -0.65
CA ALA A 26 15.47 26.84 -1.36
C ALA A 26 14.56 25.59 -1.42
N ASN A 27 14.92 24.49 -0.75
CA ASN A 27 14.15 23.26 -0.73
C ASN A 27 14.23 22.52 0.63
N SER A 28 14.49 23.20 1.75
CA SER A 28 14.66 22.47 3.03
C SER A 28 13.43 21.63 3.40
N GLY A 29 12.22 22.17 3.18
CA GLY A 29 10.97 21.47 3.45
C GLY A 29 10.51 20.47 2.38
N LYS A 30 11.20 20.33 1.24
CA LYS A 30 10.75 19.37 0.19
C LYS A 30 11.07 17.92 0.54
N TYR A 31 12.05 17.71 1.42
CA TYR A 31 12.48 16.39 1.87
C TYR A 31 12.10 16.12 3.34
N GLU A 32 11.33 17.03 3.95
CA GLU A 32 10.84 16.89 5.32
C GLU A 32 9.46 16.23 5.34
N THR A 33 9.17 15.47 6.39
CA THR A 33 7.86 14.84 6.60
C THR A 33 6.79 15.92 6.80
N TYR A 34 5.62 15.72 6.20
CA TYR A 34 4.50 16.64 6.37
C TYR A 34 3.89 16.51 7.78
N GLU A 35 3.92 17.60 8.54
CA GLU A 35 3.48 17.67 9.94
C GLU A 35 2.38 18.74 10.15
N CYS A 36 1.58 19.04 9.11
CA CYS A 36 0.53 20.07 9.14
C CYS A 36 0.97 21.48 9.61
N GLY A 37 2.27 21.78 9.57
CA GLY A 37 2.85 23.07 9.98
C GLY A 37 3.44 23.10 11.39
N GLU A 38 3.37 22.00 12.15
CA GLU A 38 4.00 21.86 13.46
C GLU A 38 5.34 21.09 13.38
N ILE A 39 6.17 21.22 14.41
CA ILE A 39 7.43 20.47 14.49
C ILE A 39 7.11 19.05 14.96
N ALA A 40 7.61 18.03 14.25
CA ALA A 40 7.46 16.62 14.64
C ALA A 40 7.96 16.41 16.08
N VAL A 41 7.04 16.12 17.00
CA VAL A 41 7.32 15.86 18.40
C VAL A 41 6.88 14.44 18.78
N GLY A 42 7.83 13.66 19.30
CA GLY A 42 7.59 12.26 19.68
C GLY A 42 8.29 11.26 18.75
N ASN A 43 8.42 10.02 19.21
CA ASN A 43 8.98 8.94 18.41
C ASN A 43 7.87 8.36 17.49
N PRO A 44 7.93 8.54 16.16
CA PRO A 44 6.93 7.98 15.24
C PRO A 44 6.96 6.45 15.18
N LYS A 45 8.00 5.82 15.75
CA LYS A 45 8.32 4.40 15.55
C LYS A 45 7.39 3.42 16.27
N PHE A 46 6.62 3.88 17.25
CA PHE A 46 5.83 3.02 18.15
C PHE A 46 4.43 3.54 18.42
N SER A 47 3.76 4.12 17.41
CA SER A 47 2.31 4.30 17.49
C SER A 47 1.67 2.93 17.69
N ASN A 48 0.91 2.74 18.77
CA ASN A 48 0.33 1.48 19.22
C ASN A 48 -0.25 0.64 18.07
N VAL A 49 0.52 -0.33 17.57
CA VAL A 49 0.02 -1.27 16.55
C VAL A 49 -0.89 -2.26 17.26
N SER A 50 -2.19 -2.17 16.99
CA SER A 50 -3.17 -3.07 17.57
C SER A 50 -2.94 -4.52 17.13
N PHE A 51 -3.14 -5.49 18.02
CA PHE A 51 -3.08 -6.91 17.68
C PHE A 51 -4.07 -7.30 16.55
N LYS A 52 -5.13 -6.51 16.35
CA LYS A 52 -6.13 -6.67 15.28
C LYS A 52 -5.48 -6.81 13.88
N TYR A 53 -4.44 -6.03 13.56
CA TYR A 53 -3.73 -6.10 12.28
C TYR A 53 -3.14 -7.50 11.99
N TYR A 54 -2.59 -8.14 13.01
CA TYR A 54 -1.99 -9.47 12.89
C TYR A 54 -3.03 -10.55 12.59
N ILE A 55 -4.21 -10.49 13.22
CA ILE A 55 -5.29 -11.45 13.00
C ILE A 55 -5.77 -11.39 11.54
N TYR A 56 -5.96 -10.19 10.99
CA TYR A 56 -6.36 -10.05 9.57
C TYR A 56 -5.28 -10.59 8.62
N ALA A 57 -4.00 -10.30 8.89
CA ALA A 57 -2.90 -10.80 8.07
C ALA A 57 -2.82 -12.34 8.10
N LEU A 58 -2.92 -12.94 9.29
CA LEU A 58 -2.94 -14.40 9.43
C LEU A 58 -4.14 -15.04 8.74
N MET A 59 -5.34 -14.48 8.91
CA MET A 59 -6.55 -15.00 8.28
C MET A 59 -6.46 -14.93 6.75
N PHE A 60 -5.90 -13.84 6.22
CA PHE A 60 -5.64 -13.69 4.79
C PHE A 60 -4.68 -14.76 4.27
N VAL A 61 -3.54 -14.98 4.95
CA VAL A 61 -2.55 -15.99 4.54
C VAL A 61 -3.13 -17.40 4.56
N VAL A 62 -3.91 -17.74 5.59
CA VAL A 62 -4.59 -19.04 5.65
C VAL A 62 -5.56 -19.17 4.48
N PHE A 63 -6.44 -18.19 4.26
CA PHE A 63 -7.40 -18.24 3.15
C PHE A 63 -6.73 -18.33 1.76
N ASP A 64 -5.60 -17.65 1.58
CA ASP A 64 -4.82 -17.67 0.34
C ASP A 64 -4.22 -19.07 0.07
N ILE A 65 -3.62 -19.70 1.09
CA ILE A 65 -3.10 -21.07 0.98
C ILE A 65 -4.22 -22.05 0.61
N GLU A 66 -5.40 -21.89 1.21
CA GLU A 66 -6.56 -22.75 0.91
C GLU A 66 -7.04 -22.57 -0.55
N ALA A 67 -7.02 -21.34 -1.07
CA ALA A 67 -7.35 -21.08 -2.47
C ALA A 67 -6.32 -21.71 -3.43
N VAL A 68 -5.04 -21.71 -3.07
CA VAL A 68 -3.99 -22.41 -3.83
C VAL A 68 -4.26 -23.91 -3.90
N PHE A 69 -4.78 -24.53 -2.84
CA PHE A 69 -5.18 -25.94 -2.87
C PHE A 69 -6.43 -26.21 -3.71
N LEU A 70 -7.39 -25.29 -3.73
CA LEU A 70 -8.59 -25.42 -4.56
C LEU A 70 -8.31 -25.24 -6.05
N PHE A 71 -7.23 -24.55 -6.44
CA PHE A 71 -6.90 -24.28 -7.85
C PHE A 71 -6.65 -25.57 -8.66
N PRO A 72 -5.71 -26.46 -8.28
CA PRO A 72 -5.47 -27.70 -9.00
C PRO A 72 -6.70 -28.60 -9.04
N TRP A 73 -7.47 -28.66 -7.95
CA TRP A 73 -8.73 -29.39 -7.91
C TRP A 73 -9.74 -28.85 -8.92
N ALA A 74 -9.88 -27.52 -9.02
CA ALA A 74 -10.80 -26.89 -9.96
C ALA A 74 -10.38 -27.11 -11.43
N VAL A 75 -9.07 -27.16 -11.70
CA VAL A 75 -8.52 -27.43 -13.04
C VAL A 75 -8.78 -28.89 -13.45
N GLU A 76 -8.61 -29.85 -12.54
CA GLU A 76 -8.74 -31.29 -12.82
C GLU A 76 -10.11 -31.88 -12.46
N PHE A 77 -11.12 -31.04 -12.22
CA PHE A 77 -12.43 -31.43 -11.70
C PHE A 77 -13.10 -32.57 -12.49
N THR A 78 -12.89 -32.64 -13.80
CA THR A 78 -13.49 -33.66 -14.67
C THR A 78 -12.91 -35.07 -14.48
N ASN A 79 -11.69 -35.20 -13.98
CA ASN A 79 -10.95 -36.46 -13.91
C ASN A 79 -11.02 -37.12 -12.51
N LEU A 80 -11.38 -36.37 -11.48
CA LEU A 80 -11.32 -36.79 -10.07
C LEU A 80 -12.57 -37.56 -9.59
N GLY A 81 -13.68 -37.50 -10.33
CA GLY A 81 -14.93 -38.17 -9.97
C GLY A 81 -15.54 -37.68 -8.63
N LEU A 82 -16.38 -38.52 -8.02
CA LEU A 82 -17.12 -38.18 -6.79
C LEU A 82 -16.21 -37.98 -5.57
N LEU A 83 -15.06 -38.64 -5.51
CA LEU A 83 -14.13 -38.52 -4.39
C LEU A 83 -13.48 -37.13 -4.36
N GLY A 84 -12.95 -36.65 -5.49
CA GLY A 84 -12.39 -35.30 -5.52
C GLY A 84 -13.43 -34.23 -5.22
N TYR A 85 -14.68 -34.41 -5.66
CA TYR A 85 -15.76 -33.50 -5.27
C TYR A 85 -16.01 -33.48 -3.75
N ALA A 86 -16.04 -34.65 -3.11
CA ALA A 86 -16.23 -34.74 -1.66
C ALA A 86 -15.06 -34.12 -0.88
N GLU A 87 -13.82 -34.30 -1.34
CA GLU A 87 -12.63 -33.71 -0.74
C GLU A 87 -12.68 -32.17 -0.78
N ALA A 88 -13.04 -31.58 -1.91
CA ALA A 88 -13.18 -30.12 -2.01
C ALA A 88 -14.35 -29.58 -1.18
N MET A 89 -15.48 -30.29 -1.12
CA MET A 89 -16.60 -29.91 -0.26
C MET A 89 -16.22 -29.94 1.22
N LEU A 90 -15.45 -30.95 1.65
CA LEU A 90 -14.90 -31.01 3.01
C LEU A 90 -13.98 -29.81 3.27
N PHE A 91 -13.10 -29.50 2.32
CA PHE A 91 -12.15 -28.39 2.42
C PHE A 91 -12.88 -27.04 2.59
N ILE A 92 -13.86 -26.76 1.72
CA ILE A 92 -14.70 -25.57 1.80
C ILE A 92 -15.47 -25.52 3.13
N ALA A 93 -16.02 -26.65 3.58
CA ALA A 93 -16.74 -26.72 4.86
C ALA A 93 -15.85 -26.38 6.06
N LEU A 94 -14.59 -26.82 6.08
CA LEU A 94 -13.64 -26.49 7.14
C LEU A 94 -13.37 -24.98 7.22
N ILE A 95 -13.16 -24.32 6.08
CA ILE A 95 -12.95 -22.86 6.02
C ILE A 95 -14.19 -22.12 6.48
N LEU A 96 -15.38 -22.56 6.06
CA LEU A 96 -16.65 -21.96 6.48
C LEU A 96 -16.83 -22.04 8.00
N VAL A 97 -16.52 -23.18 8.62
CA VAL A 97 -16.57 -23.34 10.08
C VAL A 97 -15.59 -22.39 10.77
N ALA A 98 -14.36 -22.29 10.27
CA ALA A 98 -13.35 -21.36 10.79
C ALA A 98 -13.80 -19.90 10.68
N LEU A 99 -14.40 -19.51 9.55
CA LEU A 99 -14.91 -18.16 9.32
C LEU A 99 -16.08 -17.82 10.24
N ILE A 100 -17.05 -18.73 10.37
CA ILE A 100 -18.19 -18.58 11.29
C ILE A 100 -17.68 -18.42 12.73
N TYR A 101 -16.69 -19.22 13.15
CA TYR A 101 -16.07 -19.09 14.45
C TYR A 101 -15.42 -17.70 14.65
N ALA A 102 -14.69 -17.22 13.66
CA ALA A 102 -14.01 -15.92 13.72
C ALA A 102 -15.00 -14.74 13.81
N ILE A 103 -16.11 -14.80 13.05
CA ILE A 103 -17.19 -13.82 13.10
C ILE A 103 -17.85 -13.83 14.48
N ASN A 104 -18.18 -15.01 15.02
CA ASN A 104 -18.82 -15.14 16.33
C ASN A 104 -17.96 -14.59 17.47
N LYS A 105 -16.63 -14.70 17.34
CA LYS A 105 -15.67 -14.12 18.28
C LYS A 105 -15.42 -12.63 18.09
N ASN A 106 -16.09 -11.99 17.11
CA ASN A 106 -15.94 -10.57 16.79
C ASN A 106 -14.50 -10.16 16.45
N PHE A 107 -13.64 -11.10 16.03
CA PHE A 107 -12.25 -10.78 15.66
C PHE A 107 -12.16 -9.84 14.44
N LEU A 108 -13.24 -9.75 13.67
CA LEU A 108 -13.36 -8.93 12.47
C LEU A 108 -13.93 -7.52 12.75
N LYS A 109 -14.16 -7.14 14.02
CA LYS A 109 -14.62 -5.79 14.36
C LYS A 109 -13.46 -4.81 14.50
N TRP A 110 -13.45 -3.81 13.63
CA TRP A 110 -12.43 -2.75 13.63
C TRP A 110 -12.68 -1.72 14.74
N THR A 111 -13.92 -1.29 14.87
CA THR A 111 -14.39 -0.31 15.86
C THR A 111 -14.98 -1.05 17.05
N ASP A 112 -14.67 -0.59 18.24
CA ASP A 112 -15.32 -1.05 19.47
C ASP A 112 -16.80 -0.60 19.50
#